data_AF-A0A1D9PFC2-F1
#
_entry.id   AF-A0A1D9PFC2-F1
#
_cell.length_a   1.000
_cell.length_b   1.000
_cell.length_c   1.000
_cell.angle_alpha   90.00
_cell.angle_beta   90.00
_cell.angle_gamma   90.00
#
_symmetry.space_group_name_H-M   'P 1'
#
loop_
_entity.id
_entity.type
_entity.pdbx_description
1 polymer ?
#
loop_
_entity_poly.entity_id
_entity_poly.type
_entity_poly.pdbx_seq_one_letter_code
_entity_poly.pdbx_strand_id
1 'polypeptide(L)'
;MRKHKLFALVLLSFGLLSLIVTPVSAVGKGNLLSPDSHGLLLHSYTVNSEADMRRLLNWGVTGVFTNYSDIFNFVKSNRDQ
;
A
#
# COMPACT_ATOMS: atom_id res chain seq x y z
N MET A 1 10.41 -48.52 -17.00
CA MET A 1 11.16 -47.32 -16.57
C MET A 1 10.59 -45.97 -17.08
N ARG A 2 9.43 -45.92 -17.77
CA ARG A 2 8.93 -44.67 -18.42
C ARG A 2 7.83 -43.92 -17.62
N LYS A 3 7.12 -44.63 -16.73
CA LYS A 3 5.97 -44.08 -15.97
C LYS A 3 6.36 -43.13 -14.84
N HIS A 4 7.49 -43.40 -14.17
CA HIS A 4 8.00 -42.57 -13.07
C HIS A 4 8.50 -41.20 -13.54
N LYS A 5 9.05 -41.12 -14.76
CA LYS A 5 9.52 -39.86 -15.36
C LYS A 5 8.37 -38.93 -15.74
N LEU A 6 7.23 -39.49 -16.17
CA LEU A 6 6.02 -38.72 -16.48
C LEU A 6 5.37 -38.16 -15.20
N PHE A 7 5.31 -38.97 -14.13
CA PHE A 7 4.84 -38.52 -12.83
C PHE A 7 5.72 -37.40 -12.24
N ALA A 8 7.04 -37.51 -12.36
CA ALA A 8 7.96 -36.47 -11.91
C ALA A 8 7.74 -35.14 -12.65
N LEU A 9 7.40 -35.18 -13.95
CA LEU A 9 7.19 -33.99 -14.77
C LEU A 9 5.85 -33.31 -14.46
N VAL A 10 4.81 -34.08 -14.12
CA VAL A 10 3.51 -33.57 -13.65
C VAL A 10 3.62 -32.93 -12.26
N LEU A 11 4.40 -33.52 -11.36
CA LEU A 11 4.65 -32.92 -10.04
C LEU A 11 5.48 -31.63 -10.16
N LEU A 12 6.46 -31.59 -11.07
CA LEU A 12 7.25 -30.39 -11.34
C LEU A 12 6.40 -29.24 -11.92
N SER A 13 5.43 -29.54 -12.80
CA SER A 13 4.54 -28.53 -13.36
C SER A 13 3.58 -27.94 -12.32
N PHE A 14 3.10 -28.73 -11.36
CA PHE A 14 2.27 -28.23 -10.26
C PHE A 14 3.08 -27.39 -9.26
N GLY A 15 4.34 -27.75 -8.99
CA GLY A 15 5.24 -26.94 -8.17
C GLY A 15 5.51 -25.56 -8.75
N LEU A 16 5.70 -25.47 -10.07
CA LEU A 16 5.98 -24.20 -10.76
C LEU A 16 4.76 -23.26 -10.80
N LEU A 17 3.53 -23.81 -10.85
CA LEU A 17 2.30 -23.01 -10.81
C LEU A 17 2.05 -22.36 -9.43
N SER A 18 2.55 -22.98 -8.35
CA SER A 18 2.47 -22.40 -6.99
C SER A 18 3.33 -21.15 -6.79
N LEU A 19 4.31 -20.91 -7.66
CA LEU A 19 5.21 -19.75 -7.57
C LEU A 19 4.61 -18.47 -8.16
N ILE A 20 3.57 -18.60 -9.00
CA ILE A 20 2.98 -17.47 -9.75
C ILE A 20 1.76 -16.89 -9.00
N VAL A 21 1.16 -17.66 -8.09
CA VAL A 21 0.00 -17.21 -7.29
C VAL A 21 0.44 -17.06 -5.85
N THR A 22 1.22 -16.03 -5.55
CA THR A 22 1.18 -15.47 -4.21
C THR A 22 -0.22 -14.88 -4.03
N PRO A 23 -1.01 -15.31 -3.04
CA PRO A 23 -2.25 -14.62 -2.72
C PRO A 23 -1.87 -13.19 -2.36
N VAL A 24 -2.48 -12.20 -3.02
CA VAL A 24 -2.36 -10.77 -2.65
C VAL A 24 -2.65 -10.54 -1.16
N SER A 25 -3.37 -11.46 -0.52
CA SER A 25 -3.60 -11.50 0.92
C SER A 25 -2.36 -11.74 1.79
N ALA A 26 -1.29 -12.35 1.24
CA ALA A 26 -0.01 -12.58 1.91
C ALA A 26 0.95 -11.38 1.79
N VAL A 27 0.62 -10.37 0.98
CA VAL A 27 1.18 -9.01 1.12
C VAL A 27 0.50 -8.41 2.36
N GLY A 28 0.91 -8.91 3.51
CA GLY A 28 0.28 -8.59 4.79
C GLY A 28 0.41 -7.10 5.04
N LYS A 29 -0.71 -6.36 5.04
CA LYS A 29 -0.81 -4.99 5.57
C LYS A 29 0.31 -4.03 5.10
N GLY A 30 0.98 -4.33 3.99
CA GLY A 30 1.98 -3.49 3.36
C GLY A 30 1.24 -2.50 2.48
N ASN A 31 0.77 -1.43 3.13
CA ASN A 31 0.02 -0.32 2.58
C ASN A 31 0.46 0.01 1.13
N LEU A 32 -0.46 -0.08 0.16
CA LEU A 32 -0.34 0.61 -1.15
C LEU A 32 -0.15 2.14 -0.99
N LEU A 33 -0.24 2.65 0.24
CA LEU A 33 -0.15 4.04 0.64
C LEU A 33 1.08 4.31 1.53
N SER A 34 2.07 3.42 1.59
CA SER A 34 3.34 3.72 2.28
C SER A 34 4.22 4.48 1.28
N PRO A 35 4.30 5.82 1.32
CA PRO A 35 5.25 6.58 0.48
C PRO A 35 6.70 6.18 0.73
N ASP A 36 6.97 5.50 1.85
CA ASP A 36 8.31 5.19 2.34
C ASP A 36 9.10 4.20 1.46
N SER A 37 8.47 3.38 0.62
CA SER A 37 9.20 2.39 -0.19
C SER A 37 9.67 2.90 -1.56
N HIS A 38 9.10 4.01 -2.07
CA HIS A 38 9.42 4.52 -3.41
C HIS A 38 9.60 6.05 -3.49
N GLY A 39 9.53 6.78 -2.37
CA GLY A 39 9.67 8.24 -2.37
C GLY A 39 8.54 8.96 -3.11
N LEU A 40 7.37 8.33 -3.21
CA LEU A 40 6.23 8.89 -3.94
C LEU A 40 5.46 9.84 -3.02
N LEU A 41 5.31 11.10 -3.43
CA LEU A 41 4.48 12.06 -2.72
C LEU A 41 3.01 11.81 -3.05
N LEU A 42 2.17 11.67 -2.01
CA LEU A 42 0.74 11.41 -2.14
C LEU A 42 -0.05 12.64 -1.67
N HIS A 43 -0.73 13.32 -2.60
CA HIS A 43 -1.56 14.49 -2.30
C HIS A 43 -3.04 14.22 -2.57
N SER A 44 -3.87 14.23 -1.53
CA SER A 44 -5.32 14.06 -1.67
C SER A 44 -5.99 15.32 -2.19
N TYR A 45 -6.99 15.18 -3.07
CA TYR A 45 -7.68 16.31 -3.67
C TYR A 45 -8.92 16.72 -2.88
N THR A 46 -9.05 18.03 -2.64
CA THR A 46 -10.16 18.73 -1.93
C THR A 46 -10.57 18.10 -0.60
N VAL A 47 -9.76 18.34 0.43
CA VAL A 47 -10.03 17.94 1.82
C VAL A 47 -10.29 19.18 2.66
N ASN A 48 -11.49 19.36 3.18
CA ASN A 48 -11.90 20.59 3.87
C ASN A 48 -12.16 20.42 5.38
N SER A 49 -12.10 19.19 5.89
CA SER A 49 -12.31 18.89 7.31
C SER A 49 -10.98 18.63 8.01
N GLU A 50 -10.80 19.24 9.18
CA GLU A 50 -9.64 19.01 10.04
C GLU A 50 -9.48 17.53 10.41
N ALA A 51 -10.61 16.86 10.71
CA ALA A 51 -10.61 15.44 11.09
C ALA A 51 -10.09 14.55 9.94
N ASP A 52 -10.48 14.86 8.71
CA ASP A 52 -10.03 14.11 7.54
C ASP A 52 -8.56 14.40 7.22
N MET A 53 -8.11 15.66 7.37
CA MET A 53 -6.69 16.01 7.24
C MET A 53 -5.83 15.19 8.20
N ARG A 54 -6.21 15.10 9.48
CA ARG A 54 -5.52 14.29 10.49
C ARG A 54 -5.48 12.80 10.11
N ARG A 55 -6.62 12.27 9.67
CA ARG A 55 -6.74 10.87 9.26
C ARG A 55 -5.85 10.53 8.06
N LEU A 56 -5.86 11.36 7.03
CA LEU A 56 -5.05 11.18 5.82
C LEU A 56 -3.56 11.25 6.13
N LEU A 57 -3.16 12.26 6.90
CA LEU A 57 -1.78 12.41 7.38
C LEU A 57 -1.32 11.16 8.13
N ASN A 58 -2.15 10.60 9.01
CA ASN A 58 -1.87 9.34 9.73
C ASN A 58 -1.76 8.11 8.80
N TRP A 59 -2.38 8.15 7.63
CA TRP A 59 -2.28 7.08 6.62
C TRP A 59 -1.06 7.19 5.71
N GLY A 60 -0.24 8.23 5.86
CA GLY A 60 0.94 8.44 5.03
C GLY A 60 0.70 9.35 3.82
N VAL A 61 -0.45 10.04 3.74
CA VAL A 61 -0.64 11.12 2.76
C VAL A 61 0.32 12.26 3.12
N THR A 62 1.05 12.77 2.13
CA THR A 62 2.11 13.78 2.33
C THR A 62 1.60 15.22 2.22
N GLY A 63 0.39 15.42 1.70
CA GLY A 63 -0.22 16.73 1.52
C GLY A 63 -1.69 16.65 1.08
N VAL A 64 -2.39 17.78 1.13
CA VAL A 64 -3.78 17.87 0.66
C VAL A 64 -3.97 19.14 -0.15
N PHE A 65 -4.84 19.08 -1.16
CA PHE A 65 -5.46 20.26 -1.74
C PHE A 65 -6.69 20.60 -0.91
N THR A 66 -6.81 21.84 -0.49
CA THR A 66 -7.87 22.29 0.42
C THR A 66 -8.25 23.74 0.12
N ASN A 67 -9.50 24.08 0.43
CA ASN A 67 -9.95 25.47 0.45
C ASN A 67 -9.53 26.20 1.74
N TYR A 68 -8.96 25.48 2.72
CA TYR A 68 -8.64 25.97 4.07
C TYR A 68 -7.19 25.63 4.43
N SER A 69 -6.25 26.36 3.84
CA SER A 69 -4.81 26.12 4.02
C SER A 69 -4.31 26.43 5.43
N ASP A 70 -4.96 27.37 6.11
CA ASP A 70 -4.77 27.71 7.51
C ASP A 70 -5.03 26.52 8.44
N ILE A 71 -6.16 25.82 8.24
CA ILE A 71 -6.51 24.60 8.99
C ILE A 71 -5.48 23.50 8.75
N PHE A 72 -5.10 23.28 7.48
CA PHE A 72 -4.09 22.27 7.17
C PHE A 72 -2.73 22.56 7.82
N ASN A 73 -2.30 23.83 7.81
CA ASN A 73 -1.06 24.24 8.46
C ASN A 73 -1.09 24.04 9.97
N PHE A 74 -2.23 24.37 10.62
CA PHE A 74 -2.45 24.10 12.04
C PHE A 74 -2.36 22.60 12.36
N VAL A 75 -3.06 21.76 11.58
CA VAL A 75 -2.98 20.30 11.76
C VAL A 75 -1.54 19.80 11.63
N LYS A 76 -0.80 20.32 10.65
CA LYS A 76 0.60 19.93 10.40
C LYS A 76 1.53 20.36 11.52
N SER A 77 1.37 21.57 12.09
CA SER A 77 2.21 22.05 13.20
C SER A 77 1.94 21.33 14.52
N ASN A 78 0.72 20.86 14.72
CA ASN A 78 0.28 20.19 15.96
C ASN A 78 0.28 18.66 15.85
N ARG A 79 0.96 18.10 14.84
CA ARG A 79 1.06 16.65 14.64
C ARG A 79 2.12 16.00 15.53
N ASP A 80 3.18 16.73 15.86
CA ASP A 80 4.36 16.23 16.57
C ASP A 80 4.39 16.62 18.07
N GLN A 81 3.29 17.13 18.60
CA GLN A 81 3.07 17.42 20.03
C GLN A 81 2.31 16.27 20.69
#